data_AF-A0A962ZUB1-F1
#
_entry.id   AF-A0A962ZUB1-F1
#
_cell.length_a   1.000
_cell.length_b   1.000
_cell.length_c   1.000
_cell.angle_alpha   90.00
_cell.angle_beta   90.00
_cell.angle_gamma   90.00
#
_symmetry.space_group_name_H-M   'P 1'
#
loop_
_entity.id
_entity.type
_entity.pdbx_description
1 polymer ?
#
loop_
_entity_poly.entity_id
_entity_poly.type
_entity_poly.pdbx_seq_one_letter_code
_entity_poly.pdbx_strand_id
1 'polypeptide(L)'
;IQSLWNPNRARTFFTYGGYWKAKPESPPGLLNNALFGRSTNQEMLNGSRNINLEPDDWIFFRPTQSEFVFLQFGDIAVYEQGRISQRWPVFAEQPA
;
A
#
# COMPACT_ATOMS: atom_id res chain seq x y z
N ILE A 1 -4.36 11.12 22.85
CA ILE A 1 -3.38 10.32 23.64
C ILE A 1 -2.45 9.52 22.73
N GLN A 2 -2.93 8.65 21.82
CA GLN A 2 -2.02 7.84 20.98
C GLN A 2 -1.00 8.64 20.16
N SER A 3 -1.42 9.79 19.59
CA SER A 3 -0.54 10.70 18.85
C SER A 3 0.53 11.40 19.69
N LEU A 4 0.36 11.45 21.02
CA LEU A 4 1.37 12.01 21.93
C LEU A 4 2.54 11.03 22.15
N TRP A 5 2.29 9.72 21.99
CA TRP A 5 3.29 8.66 22.18
C TRP A 5 3.87 8.13 20.86
N ASN A 6 3.09 8.20 19.77
CA ASN A 6 3.55 7.87 18.43
C ASN A 6 3.03 8.94 17.44
N PRO A 7 3.90 9.84 16.94
CA PRO A 7 3.52 10.87 15.98
C PRO A 7 2.83 10.31 14.74
N ASN A 8 3.17 9.09 14.31
CA ASN A 8 2.55 8.42 13.16
C ASN A 8 1.11 7.94 13.42
N ARG A 9 0.50 8.32 14.55
CA ARG A 9 -0.94 8.13 14.83
C ARG A 9 -1.71 9.44 14.93
N ALA A 10 -1.16 10.52 14.38
CA ALA A 10 -1.77 11.85 14.45
C ALA A 10 -2.81 12.10 13.34
N ARG A 11 -2.68 11.45 12.18
CA ARG A 11 -3.61 11.50 11.06
C ARG A 11 -4.10 10.10 10.71
N THR A 12 -5.27 10.05 10.09
CA THR A 12 -5.88 8.84 9.57
C THR A 12 -6.16 9.03 8.08
N PHE A 13 -5.84 8.01 7.30
CA PHE A 13 -6.08 7.94 5.86
C PHE A 13 -6.83 6.63 5.56
N PHE A 14 -7.78 6.68 4.64
CA PHE A 14 -8.51 5.51 4.19
C PHE A 14 -8.17 5.24 2.73
N THR A 15 -7.89 3.98 2.42
CA THR A 15 -7.74 3.51 1.03
C THR A 15 -8.95 2.68 0.62
N TYR A 16 -9.31 2.75 -0.65
CA TYR A 16 -10.16 1.73 -1.27
C TYR A 16 -9.32 0.51 -1.60
N GLY A 17 -9.81 -0.66 -1.23
CA GLY A 17 -8.99 -1.87 -1.21
C GLY A 17 -8.07 -1.91 0.01
N GLY A 18 -7.56 -3.11 0.30
CA GLY A 18 -6.78 -3.32 1.50
C GLY A 18 -6.45 -4.77 1.77
N TYR A 19 -5.92 -5.01 2.95
CA TYR A 19 -5.48 -6.31 3.43
C TYR A 19 -4.52 -7.07 2.49
N TRP A 20 -3.80 -6.35 1.64
CA TRP A 20 -2.76 -6.94 0.81
C TRP A 20 -1.65 -7.54 1.67
N LYS A 21 -0.98 -8.59 1.16
CA LYS A 21 0.28 -9.12 1.69
C LYS A 21 1.41 -8.13 1.37
N ALA A 22 1.32 -6.93 1.92
CA ALA A 22 2.20 -5.80 1.64
C ALA A 22 2.25 -4.83 2.84
N LYS A 23 3.28 -3.99 2.85
CA LYS A 23 3.46 -2.90 3.81
C LYS A 23 3.43 -1.55 3.09
N PRO A 24 2.83 -0.49 3.66
CA PRO A 24 2.96 0.84 3.09
C PRO A 24 4.43 1.26 3.11
N GLU A 25 4.90 1.85 2.01
CA GLU A 25 6.29 2.25 1.80
C GLU A 25 6.39 3.76 1.56
N SER A 26 5.48 4.32 0.76
CA SER A 26 5.46 5.75 0.43
C SER A 26 4.04 6.30 0.51
N PRO A 27 3.82 7.46 1.15
CA PRO A 27 4.81 8.25 1.89
C PRO A 27 5.39 7.50 3.11
N PRO A 28 6.69 7.72 3.44
CA PRO A 28 7.31 7.08 4.59
C PRO A 28 6.59 7.43 5.91
N GLY A 29 6.51 6.45 6.82
CA GLY A 29 5.91 6.64 8.14
C GLY A 29 4.41 6.31 8.23
N LEU A 30 3.78 5.89 7.13
CA LEU A 30 2.45 5.29 7.18
C LEU A 30 2.47 3.93 7.87
N LEU A 31 1.44 3.65 8.66
CA LEU A 31 1.29 2.40 9.42
C LEU A 31 -0.16 1.92 9.37
N ASN A 32 -0.38 0.61 9.26
CA ASN A 32 -1.72 0.04 9.39
C ASN A 32 -2.26 0.28 10.80
N ASN A 33 -3.55 0.59 10.93
CA ASN A 33 -4.17 0.77 12.24
C ASN A 33 -4.49 -0.60 12.88
N ALA A 34 -3.76 -0.96 13.93
CA ALA A 34 -3.93 -2.26 14.61
C ALA A 34 -5.28 -2.43 15.36
N LEU A 35 -5.99 -1.34 15.67
CA LEU A 35 -7.25 -1.39 16.42
C LEU A 35 -8.48 -1.45 15.51
N PHE A 36 -8.44 -0.70 14.40
CA PHE A 36 -9.49 -0.74 13.38
C PHE A 36 -9.53 -2.10 12.68
N GLY A 37 -8.36 -2.77 12.57
CA GLY A 37 -8.23 -4.05 11.91
C GLY A 37 -7.93 -3.90 10.41
N ARG A 38 -7.92 -5.04 9.72
CA ARG A 38 -7.59 -5.17 8.30
C ARG A 38 -8.88 -5.45 7.51
N SER A 39 -9.01 -4.93 6.29
CA SER A 39 -10.17 -5.19 5.44
C SER A 39 -9.80 -5.12 3.97
N THR A 40 -10.39 -6.02 3.17
CA THR A 40 -10.15 -6.08 1.71
C THR A 40 -10.90 -5.00 0.94
N ASN A 41 -11.96 -4.42 1.52
CA ASN A 41 -12.75 -3.37 0.87
C ASN A 41 -12.23 -1.96 1.19
N GLN A 42 -11.86 -1.71 2.45
CA GLN A 42 -11.34 -0.42 2.90
C GLN A 42 -10.31 -0.63 4.00
N GLU A 43 -9.14 -0.02 3.88
CA GLU A 43 -8.07 -0.10 4.87
C GLU A 43 -7.84 1.24 5.54
N MET A 44 -7.59 1.22 6.86
CA MET A 44 -7.19 2.41 7.62
C MET A 44 -5.69 2.42 7.84
N LEU A 45 -5.06 3.50 7.39
CA LEU A 45 -3.67 3.83 7.69
C LEU A 45 -3.61 5.01 8.65
N ASN A 46 -2.57 5.03 9.47
CA ASN A 46 -2.18 6.18 10.26
C ASN A 46 -0.86 6.76 9.78
N GLY A 47 -0.72 8.07 9.96
CA GLY A 47 0.53 8.78 9.67
C GLY A 47 0.70 10.00 10.57
N SER A 48 1.84 10.67 10.41
CA SER A 48 2.14 11.90 11.15
C SER A 48 1.46 13.12 10.52
N ARG A 49 1.52 14.26 11.22
CA ARG A 49 1.05 15.54 10.70
C ARG A 49 1.85 16.04 9.50
N ASN A 50 3.06 15.51 9.28
CA ASN A 50 3.92 15.90 8.17
C ASN A 50 3.57 15.18 6.86
N ILE A 51 2.74 14.13 6.93
CA ILE A 51 2.21 13.45 5.74
C ILE A 51 0.99 14.23 5.28
N ASN A 52 1.11 14.85 4.10
CA ASN A 52 0.10 15.73 3.52
C ASN A 52 -0.60 15.07 2.33
N LEU A 53 -1.11 13.86 2.52
CA LEU A 53 -1.97 13.21 1.54
C LEU A 53 -3.35 13.87 1.50
N GLU A 54 -3.86 14.07 0.29
CA GLU A 54 -5.22 14.48 -0.03
C GLU A 54 -6.00 13.32 -0.66
N PRO A 55 -7.34 13.41 -0.76
CA PRO A 55 -8.11 12.48 -1.58
C PRO A 55 -7.53 12.40 -3.00
N ASP A 56 -7.56 11.19 -3.58
CA ASP A 56 -7.00 10.87 -4.90
C ASP A 56 -5.47 10.87 -5.03
N ASP A 57 -4.72 11.12 -3.95
CA ASP A 57 -3.28 10.86 -3.90
C ASP A 57 -2.95 9.36 -3.83
N TRP A 58 -1.70 9.03 -4.20
CA TRP A 58 -1.20 7.66 -4.23
C TRP A 58 -0.46 7.25 -2.96
N ILE A 59 -0.70 6.02 -2.53
CA ILE A 59 0.09 5.33 -1.51
C ILE A 59 0.70 4.10 -2.17
N PHE A 60 2.02 3.96 -2.04
CA PHE A 60 2.75 2.83 -2.59
C PHE A 60 3.02 1.81 -1.51
N PHE A 61 2.80 0.54 -1.86
CA PHE A 61 3.01 -0.58 -0.97
C PHE A 61 4.13 -1.47 -1.50
N ARG A 62 4.93 -2.01 -0.57
CA ARG A 62 5.91 -3.05 -0.84
C ARG A 62 5.32 -4.42 -0.51
N PRO A 63 5.17 -5.32 -1.49
CA PRO A 63 4.74 -6.69 -1.24
C PRO A 63 5.65 -7.39 -0.22
N THR A 64 5.06 -8.11 0.73
CA THR A 64 5.77 -9.03 1.64
C THR A 64 5.80 -10.45 1.10
N GLN A 65 4.97 -10.76 0.09
CA GLN A 65 4.96 -12.02 -0.64
C GLN A 65 4.60 -11.70 -2.10
N SER A 66 5.61 -11.54 -2.94
CA SER A 66 5.47 -11.13 -4.34
C SER A 66 4.60 -12.08 -5.15
N GLU A 67 4.78 -13.38 -4.94
CA GLU A 67 4.13 -14.46 -5.71
C GLU A 67 2.60 -14.41 -5.53
N PHE A 68 2.14 -14.07 -4.33
CA PHE A 68 0.71 -13.94 -4.06
C PHE A 68 0.15 -12.61 -4.57
N VAL A 69 0.86 -11.51 -4.32
CA VAL A 69 0.37 -10.17 -4.66
C VAL A 69 0.31 -9.97 -6.17
N PHE A 70 1.35 -10.36 -6.91
CA PHE A 70 1.40 -10.13 -8.36
C PHE A 70 0.30 -10.88 -9.12
N LEU A 71 -0.11 -12.06 -8.67
CA LEU A 71 -1.20 -12.84 -9.28
C LEU A 71 -2.58 -12.18 -9.16
N GLN A 72 -2.73 -11.15 -8.31
CA GLN A 72 -3.99 -10.43 -8.13
C GLN A 72 -4.13 -9.22 -9.07
N PHE A 73 -3.09 -8.94 -9.85
CA PHE A 73 -3.03 -7.82 -10.80
C PHE A 73 -2.61 -8.32 -12.19
N GLY A 74 -2.55 -7.39 -13.15
CA GLY A 74 -2.00 -7.68 -14.48
C GLY A 74 -0.48 -7.55 -14.55
N ASP A 75 0.04 -7.38 -15.76
CA ASP A 75 1.48 -7.22 -16.02
C ASP A 75 2.14 -6.14 -15.15
N ILE A 76 3.35 -6.46 -14.69
CA ILE A 76 4.22 -5.57 -13.93
C ILE A 76 4.60 -4.38 -14.82
N ALA A 77 4.26 -3.18 -14.38
CA ALA A 77 4.69 -1.94 -15.02
C ALA A 77 6.13 -1.60 -14.61
N VAL A 78 7.07 -1.66 -15.54
CA VAL A 78 8.44 -1.18 -15.31
C VAL A 78 8.45 0.33 -15.40
N TYR A 79 8.75 1.00 -14.30
CA TYR A 79 8.84 2.47 -14.24
C TYR A 79 10.29 2.91 -14.29
N GLU A 80 10.64 3.72 -15.28
CA GLU A 80 11.98 4.23 -15.50
C GLU A 80 11.91 5.64 -16.08
N GLN A 81 12.70 6.58 -15.52
CA GLN A 81 12.82 7.96 -16.02
C GLN A 81 11.46 8.67 -16.25
N GLY A 82 10.53 8.54 -15.31
CA GLY A 82 9.25 9.26 -15.39
C GLY A 82 8.16 8.55 -16.20
N ARG A 83 8.43 7.38 -16.80
CA ARG A 83 7.48 6.68 -17.67
C ARG A 83 7.45 5.18 -17.41
N ILE A 84 6.34 4.55 -17.81
CA ILE A 84 6.26 3.09 -17.91
C ILE A 84 6.98 2.70 -19.19
N SER A 85 8.17 2.10 -19.07
CA SER A 85 9.00 1.74 -20.23
C SER A 85 8.63 0.37 -20.81
N GLN A 86 8.15 -0.55 -19.97
CA GLN A 86 7.82 -1.93 -20.34
C GLN A 86 6.68 -2.48 -19.48
N ARG A 87 6.12 -3.60 -19.94
CA ARG A 87 5.17 -4.44 -19.20
C ARG A 87 5.72 -5.86 -19.17
N TRP A 88 5.92 -6.42 -17.98
CA TRP A 88 6.39 -7.79 -17.81
C TRP A 88 5.24 -8.69 -17.36
N PRO A 89 5.01 -9.82 -18.04
CA PRO A 89 3.99 -10.75 -17.60
C PRO A 89 4.35 -11.31 -16.23
N VAL A 90 3.35 -11.51 -15.39
CA VAL A 90 3.51 -12.28 -14.14
C VAL A 90 3.49 -13.76 -14.51
N PHE A 91 4.34 -14.57 -13.87
CA PHE A 91 4.29 -16.02 -14.06
C PHE A 91 2.93 -16.53 -13.61
N ALA A 92 2.15 -17.09 -14.55
CA ALA A 92 0.91 -17.76 -14.23
C ALA A 92 1.21 -19.14 -13.64
N GLU A 93 0.43 -19.56 -12.65
CA GLU A 93 0.37 -20.96 -12.25
C GLU A 93 -0.23 -21.74 -13.43
N GLN A 94 0.60 -22.52 -14.14
CA GLN A 94 0.08 -23.45 -15.14
C GLN A 94 -0.59 -24.60 -14.39
N PRO A 95 -1.89 -24.86 -14.62
CA PRO A 95 -2.49 -26.09 -14.14
C PRO A 95 -1.73 -27.26 -14.79
N ALA A 96 -1.42 -28.27 -13.97
CA ALA A 96 -0.86 -29.53 -14.43
C ALA A 96 -1.80 -30.26 -15.39
#